data_AF-S6VUN6-F1
#
_entry.id   AF-S6VUN6-F1
#
_cell.length_a   1.000
_cell.length_b   1.000
_cell.length_c   1.000
_cell.angle_alpha   90.00
_cell.angle_beta   90.00
_cell.angle_gamma   90.00
#
_symmetry.space_group_name_H-M   'P 1'
#
loop_
_entity.id
_entity.type
_entity.pdbx_description
1 polymer ?
#
loop_
_entity_poly.entity_id
_entity_poly.type
_entity_poly.pdbx_seq_one_letter_code
_entity_poly.pdbx_strand_id
1 'polypeptide(L)' 'MLVANALGSGVLESPGLLGFLPKISQYLFGEELILPSVATWWCGEPTVLAQALEKLPDLLIKPAFPSQ' A
#
# COMPACT_ATOMS: atom_id res chain seq x y z
N MET A 1 -26.68 -8.35 -16.86
CA MET A 1 -25.78 -7.17 -16.86
C MET A 1 -24.53 -7.58 -16.11
N LEU A 2 -23.34 -7.43 -16.70
CA LEU A 2 -22.06 -7.74 -16.04
C LEU A 2 -21.56 -6.47 -15.34
N VAL A 3 -21.06 -6.61 -14.11
CA VAL A 3 -20.42 -5.52 -13.37
C VAL A 3 -18.90 -5.73 -13.47
N ALA A 4 -18.20 -4.73 -13.97
CA ALA A 4 -16.75 -4.67 -14.00
C ALA A 4 -16.34 -3.25 -13.57
N ASN A 5 -15.49 -3.05 -12.56
CA ASN A 5 -14.75 -4.02 -11.71
C ASN A 5 -15.64 -4.73 -10.65
N ALA A 6 -15.09 -5.76 -10.00
CA ALA A 6 -15.76 -6.42 -8.87
C ALA A 6 -16.03 -5.43 -7.73
N LEU A 7 -17.18 -5.56 -7.05
CA LEU A 7 -17.48 -4.79 -5.85
C LEU A 7 -16.39 -5.04 -4.79
N GLY A 8 -15.90 -3.98 -4.16
CA GLY A 8 -14.80 -4.04 -3.20
C GLY A 8 -13.39 -3.97 -3.80
N SER A 9 -13.26 -3.93 -5.13
CA SER A 9 -11.95 -3.77 -5.79
C SER A 9 -11.21 -2.48 -5.42
N GLY A 10 -11.92 -1.42 -4.98
CA GLY A 10 -11.32 -0.15 -4.58
C GLY A 10 -10.33 -0.24 -3.41
N VAL A 11 -10.37 -1.30 -2.60
CA VAL A 11 -9.34 -1.54 -1.55
C VAL A 11 -7.95 -1.73 -2.17
N LEU A 12 -7.88 -2.30 -3.39
CA LEU A 12 -6.63 -2.54 -4.10
C LEU A 12 -5.96 -1.25 -4.60
N GLU A 13 -6.71 -0.14 -4.65
CA GLU A 13 -6.21 1.18 -5.06
C GLU A 13 -5.64 1.98 -3.88
N SER A 14 -5.70 1.44 -2.66
CA SER A 14 -5.17 2.10 -1.46
C SER A 14 -3.66 2.32 -1.57
N PRO A 15 -3.16 3.56 -1.33
CA PRO A 15 -1.73 3.81 -1.19
C PRO A 15 -1.07 2.99 -0.07
N GLY A 16 -1.85 2.57 0.94
CA GLY A 16 -1.37 1.70 2.02
C GLY A 16 -0.95 0.31 1.53
N LEU A 17 -1.48 -0.15 0.39
CA LEU A 17 -1.15 -1.48 -0.15
C LEU A 17 0.22 -1.51 -0.82
N LEU A 18 0.77 -0.37 -1.24
CA LEU A 18 2.03 -0.27 -1.98
C LEU A 18 3.23 -0.89 -1.24
N GLY A 19 3.24 -0.81 0.10
CA GLY A 19 4.28 -1.42 0.93
C GLY A 19 4.26 -2.95 0.92
N PHE A 20 3.13 -3.56 0.54
CA PHE A 20 2.93 -5.01 0.53
C PHE A 20 3.05 -5.63 -0.86
N LEU A 21 3.01 -4.82 -1.93
CA LEU A 21 3.04 -5.29 -3.31
C LEU A 21 4.20 -6.27 -3.62
N PRO A 22 5.44 -6.07 -3.13
CA PRO A 22 6.53 -7.02 -3.41
C PRO A 22 6.21 -8.43 -2.91
N LYS A 23 5.69 -8.53 -1.67
CA LYS A 23 5.35 -9.82 -1.06
C LYS A 23 4.09 -10.43 -1.68
N ILE A 24 3.14 -9.59 -2.10
CA ILE A 24 1.94 -10.03 -2.82
C ILE A 24 2.31 -10.64 -4.18
N SER A 25 3.18 -9.99 -4.95
CA SER A 25 3.67 -10.50 -6.24
C SER A 25 4.33 -11.87 -6.09
N GLN A 26 5.20 -11.99 -5.10
CA GLN A 26 5.86 -13.26 -4.79
C GLN A 26 4.87 -14.36 -4.37
N TYR A 27 3.87 -14.01 -3.56
CA TYR A 27 2.88 -14.99 -3.10
C TYR A 27 1.92 -15.45 -4.21
N LEU A 28 1.48 -14.54 -5.09
CA LEU A 28 0.48 -14.84 -6.12
C LEU A 28 1.09 -15.36 -7.42
N PHE A 29 2.24 -14.84 -7.82
CA PHE A 29 2.85 -15.10 -9.13
C PHE A 29 4.21 -15.82 -9.03
N GLY A 30 4.82 -15.87 -7.84
CA GLY A 30 6.13 -16.49 -7.65
C GLY A 30 7.29 -15.68 -8.23
N GLU A 31 7.05 -14.39 -8.52
CA GLU A 31 8.03 -13.51 -9.14
C GLU A 31 8.17 -12.17 -8.38
N GLU A 32 9.35 -11.56 -8.53
CA GLU A 32 9.60 -10.20 -8.07
C GLU A 32 8.80 -9.19 -8.90
N LEU A 33 8.49 -8.05 -8.30
CA LEU A 33 7.88 -6.95 -9.04
C LEU A 33 8.83 -6.45 -10.13
N ILE A 34 8.38 -6.54 -11.38
CA ILE A 34 9.09 -6.00 -12.54
C ILE A 34 9.27 -4.48 -12.39
N LEU A 35 8.23 -3.78 -11.93
CA LEU A 35 8.28 -2.37 -11.59
C LEU A 35 8.33 -2.23 -10.06
N PRO A 36 9.46 -1.78 -9.48
CA PRO A 36 9.56 -1.62 -8.04
C PRO A 36 8.55 -0.58 -7.54
N SER A 37 7.90 -0.86 -6.42
CA SER A 37 7.02 0.11 -5.77
C SER A 37 7.84 1.18 -5.03
N VAL A 38 7.22 2.34 -4.83
CA VAL A 38 7.79 3.39 -3.97
C VAL A 38 7.87 2.84 -2.55
N ALA A 39 9.00 3.05 -1.87
CA ALA A 39 9.17 2.68 -0.47
C ALA A 39 8.06 3.33 0.37
N THR A 40 7.13 2.49 0.83
CA THR A 40 5.90 2.90 1.50
C THR A 40 5.74 2.08 2.75
N TRP A 41 5.44 2.75 3.86
CA TRP A 41 5.29 2.13 5.16
C TRP A 41 3.87 2.33 5.68
N TRP A 42 3.24 1.23 6.09
CA TRP A 42 1.89 1.26 6.64
C TRP A 42 1.90 1.72 8.10
N CYS A 43 1.45 2.94 8.33
CA CYS A 43 1.38 3.53 9.67
C CYS A 43 0.26 2.96 10.56
N GLY A 44 -0.48 1.93 10.12
CA GLY A 44 -1.39 1.20 10.99
C GLY A 44 -0.70 0.17 11.89
N GLU A 45 0.59 -0.11 11.65
CA GLU A 45 1.43 -0.90 12.56
C GLU A 45 2.12 0.02 13.58
N PRO A 46 1.97 -0.20 14.91
CA PRO A 46 2.49 0.72 15.93
C PRO A 46 3.99 0.99 15.84
N THR A 47 4.79 -0.04 15.56
CA THR A 47 6.25 0.09 15.40
C THR A 47 6.63 0.95 14.20
N VAL A 48 5.89 0.79 13.10
CA VAL A 48 6.10 1.55 11.86
C VAL A 48 5.70 3.01 12.06
N LEU A 49 4.58 3.25 12.76
CA LEU A 49 4.13 4.60 13.10
C LEU A 49 5.17 5.33 13.96
N ALA A 50 5.73 4.68 14.99
CA ALA A 50 6.77 5.29 15.83
C ALA A 50 7.98 5.73 14.99
N GLN A 51 8.47 4.87 14.10
CA GLN A 51 9.57 5.19 13.19
C GLN A 51 9.24 6.31 12.20
N ALA A 52 7.99 6.35 11.70
CA ALA A 52 7.54 7.40 10.80
C ALA A 52 7.45 8.76 11.51
N LEU A 53 7.03 8.79 12.77
CA LEU A 53 6.99 10.02 13.57
C LEU A 53 8.38 10.58 13.89
N GLU A 54 9.37 9.71 14.13
CA GLU A 54 10.77 10.11 14.32
C GLU A 54 11.38 10.76 13.07
N LYS A 55 10.93 10.36 11.88
CA LYS A 55 11.45 10.83 10.57
C LYS A 55 10.47 11.73 9.83
N LEU A 56 9.48 12.28 10.52
CA LEU A 56 8.38 13.02 9.90
C LEU A 56 8.81 14.14 8.92
N PRO A 57 9.90 14.91 9.17
CA PRO A 57 10.35 15.95 8.23
C PRO A 57 10.81 15.41 6.86
N ASP A 58 11.20 14.14 6.79
CA ASP A 58 11.77 13.51 5.59
C ASP A 58 10.75 12.64 4.83
N LEU A 59 9.51 12.58 5.31
CA LEU A 59 8.49 11.66 4.80
C LEU A 59 7.26 12.39 4.23
N LEU A 60 6.68 11.80 3.19
CA LEU A 60 5.38 12.20 2.66
C LEU A 60 4.27 11.34 3.28
N ILE A 61 3.35 11.97 4.02
CA ILE A 61 2.17 11.29 4.55
C ILE A 61 1.02 11.39 3.56
N LYS A 62 0.43 10.23 3.22
CA LYS A 62 -0.75 10.13 2.35
C LYS A 62 -1.88 9.40 3.08
N PRO A 63 -3.15 9.78 2.89
CA PRO A 63 -4.27 9.04 3.44
C PRO A 63 -4.33 7.64 2.82
N ALA A 64 -4.65 6.65 3.66
CA ALA A 64 -4.80 5.25 3.24
C ALA A 64 -5.97 5.03 2.28
N PHE A 65 -7.03 5.81 2.45
CA PHE A 65 -8.21 5.80 1.61
C PHE A 65 -8.57 7.25 1.29
N PRO A 66 -8.92 7.58 0.05
CA PRO A 66 -9.45 8.88 -0.27
C PRO A 66 -10.72 9.11 0.57
N SER A 67 -10.85 10.29 1.16
CA SER A 67 -12.12 10.74 1.72
C SER A 67 -13.11 10.90 0.57
N GLN A 68 -14.04 9.96 0.43
CA GLN A 68 -15.23 10.17 -0.40
C GLN A 68 -16.10 11.27 0.21
#